data_AF-A0A383AAA3-F1
#
_entry.id   AF-A0A383AAA3-F1
#
_cell.length_a   1.000
_cell.length_b   1.000
_cell.length_c   1.000
_cell.angle_alpha   90.00
_cell.angle_beta   90.00
_cell.angle_gamma   90.00
#
_symmetry.space_group_name_H-M   'P 1'
#
loop_
_entity.id
_entity.type
_entity.pdbx_description
1 polymer ?
#
loop_
_entity_poly.entity_id
_entity_poly.type
_entity_poly.pdbx_seq_one_letter_code
_entity_poly.pdbx_strand_id
1 'polypeptide(L)'
;GDFITAPLISNLFGEMIAIWCVAFWEYIGKPRKILLVELGPGDGSLCKDLLKTFKQFKNFYNSLEINLLEISDKLKTIQKSKINNKKVKWIKKIKEINCGPVIFLGNEFFDALPIKQIYKKKKLFFEKYVALSNDNKKVKFLHKTANNSLIKRIQNLNLISVGNTIEYPLVALKFLETIAKKINKFDGGLLTFDYGYTEKKNQNTLQSVKKHKYTNLFSMPHHSDITSHLNFKLFHEILKKNNLNVEKITTQ
;
A
#
# COMPACT_ATOMS: atom_id res chain seq x y z
N GLY A 1 -0.31 -13.36 9.09
CA GLY A 1 0.68 -12.61 9.87
C GLY A 1 0.12 -12.42 11.25
N ASP A 2 0.97 -12.42 12.27
CA ASP A 2 0.60 -12.04 13.64
C ASP A 2 0.56 -10.50 13.74
N PHE A 3 -0.35 -9.89 13.00
CA PHE A 3 -0.66 -8.47 13.17
C PHE A 3 -2.08 -8.33 13.67
N ILE A 4 -2.19 -7.63 14.80
CA ILE A 4 -3.39 -6.89 15.13
C ILE A 4 -3.33 -5.65 14.24
N THR A 5 -3.85 -5.74 13.02
CA THR A 5 -4.07 -4.57 12.16
C THR A 5 -5.16 -3.69 12.78
N ALA A 6 -5.27 -2.41 12.42
CA ALA A 6 -6.34 -1.53 12.95
C ALA A 6 -7.78 -2.14 12.91
N PRO A 7 -8.16 -2.96 11.90
CA PRO A 7 -9.42 -3.73 11.91
C PRO A 7 -9.59 -4.70 13.09
N LEU A 8 -8.51 -5.18 13.70
CA LEU A 8 -8.53 -6.14 14.81
C LEU A 8 -8.57 -5.47 16.19
N ILE A 9 -8.38 -4.15 16.28
CA ILE A 9 -8.41 -3.40 17.55
C ILE A 9 -9.84 -2.95 17.90
N SER A 10 -10.66 -2.61 16.91
CA SER A 10 -12.07 -2.24 17.13
C SER A 10 -12.89 -2.30 15.84
N ASN A 11 -14.12 -2.82 15.93
CA ASN A 11 -15.11 -2.78 14.85
C ASN A 11 -15.33 -1.36 14.30
N LEU A 12 -15.10 -0.33 15.13
CA LEU A 12 -15.26 1.07 14.78
C LEU A 12 -14.39 1.50 13.59
N PHE A 13 -13.18 0.95 13.46
CA PHE A 13 -12.31 1.32 12.33
C PHE A 13 -12.90 0.89 10.99
N GLY A 14 -13.36 -0.37 10.89
CA GLY A 14 -14.04 -0.88 9.71
C GLY A 14 -15.35 -0.13 9.43
N GLU A 15 -16.11 0.19 10.47
CA GLU A 15 -17.35 0.98 10.35
C GLU A 15 -17.10 2.38 9.79
N MET A 16 -16.07 3.09 10.26
CA MET A 16 -15.73 4.43 9.74
C MET A 16 -15.29 4.39 8.28
N ILE A 17 -14.49 3.40 7.88
CA ILE A 17 -14.13 3.20 6.46
C ILE A 17 -15.38 2.90 5.63
N ALA A 18 -16.30 2.08 6.15
CA ALA A 18 -17.54 1.78 5.45
C ALA A 18 -18.40 3.04 5.24
N ILE A 19 -18.53 3.88 6.27
CA ILE A 19 -19.25 5.16 6.18
C ILE A 19 -18.57 6.09 5.17
N TRP A 20 -17.24 6.17 5.16
CA TRP A 20 -16.50 6.94 4.16
C TRP A 20 -16.79 6.46 2.74
N CYS A 21 -16.79 5.14 2.49
CA CYS A 21 -17.09 4.56 1.17
C CYS A 21 -18.53 4.90 0.72
N VAL A 22 -19.49 4.86 1.64
CA VAL A 22 -20.87 5.24 1.35
C VAL A 22 -20.95 6.74 1.03
N ALA A 23 -20.39 7.60 1.88
CA ALA A 23 -20.38 9.05 1.67
C ALA A 23 -19.70 9.43 0.35
N PHE A 24 -18.59 8.77 0.01
CA PHE A 24 -17.91 8.98 -1.27
C PHE A 24 -18.77 8.54 -2.46
N TRP A 25 -19.46 7.40 -2.37
CA TRP A 25 -20.43 6.98 -3.39
C TRP A 25 -21.59 7.97 -3.56
N GLU A 26 -22.08 8.57 -2.47
CA GLU A 26 -23.08 9.63 -2.55
C GLU A 26 -22.54 10.88 -3.22
N TYR A 27 -21.32 11.29 -2.86
CA TYR A 27 -20.61 12.45 -3.42
C TYR A 27 -20.42 12.33 -4.94
N ILE A 28 -20.09 11.15 -5.46
CA ILE A 28 -19.94 10.93 -6.91
C ILE A 28 -21.28 10.65 -7.63
N GLY A 29 -22.41 10.98 -7.01
CA GLY A 29 -23.73 10.95 -7.67
C GLY A 29 -24.44 9.60 -7.64
N LYS A 30 -24.15 8.74 -6.64
CA LYS A 30 -24.86 7.47 -6.40
C LYS A 30 -24.90 6.55 -7.62
N PRO A 31 -23.76 6.24 -8.26
CA PRO A 31 -23.74 5.43 -9.47
C PRO A 31 -24.41 4.07 -9.26
N ARG A 32 -25.12 3.59 -10.28
CA ARG A 32 -25.83 2.29 -10.25
C ARG A 32 -24.90 1.10 -10.03
N LYS A 33 -23.62 1.24 -10.39
CA LYS A 33 -22.57 0.26 -10.14
C LYS A 33 -21.33 0.99 -9.62
N ILE A 34 -20.73 0.46 -8.55
CA ILE A 34 -19.45 0.91 -8.02
C ILE A 34 -18.59 -0.30 -7.67
N LEU A 35 -17.29 -0.20 -7.96
CA LEU A 35 -16.30 -1.19 -7.56
C LEU A 35 -15.60 -0.72 -6.28
N LEU A 36 -15.44 -1.61 -5.31
CA LEU A 36 -14.51 -1.43 -4.20
C LEU A 36 -13.35 -2.41 -4.37
N VAL A 37 -12.13 -1.91 -4.39
CA VAL A 37 -10.91 -2.71 -4.57
C VAL A 37 -10.07 -2.61 -3.31
N GLU A 38 -10.02 -3.67 -2.53
CA GLU A 38 -9.14 -3.75 -1.36
C GLU A 38 -7.76 -4.26 -1.80
N LEU A 39 -6.73 -3.44 -1.56
CA LEU A 39 -5.35 -3.72 -1.90
C LEU A 39 -4.71 -4.57 -0.80
N GLY A 40 -4.37 -5.82 -1.09
CA GLY A 40 -3.73 -6.72 -0.12
C GLY A 40 -4.58 -6.92 1.14
N PRO A 41 -5.74 -7.58 1.07
CA PRO A 41 -6.73 -7.66 2.15
C PRO A 41 -6.31 -8.52 3.36
N GLY A 42 -5.05 -8.96 3.43
CA GLY A 42 -4.54 -9.82 4.49
C GLY A 42 -5.35 -11.12 4.60
N ASP A 43 -6.00 -11.34 5.73
CA ASP A 43 -6.85 -12.51 5.95
C ASP A 43 -8.32 -12.28 5.59
N GLY A 44 -8.68 -11.09 5.10
CA GLY A 44 -10.04 -10.71 4.71
C GLY A 44 -10.93 -10.18 5.82
N SER A 45 -10.38 -9.93 7.02
CA SER A 45 -11.17 -9.46 8.17
C SER A 45 -11.78 -8.07 7.92
N LEU A 46 -11.03 -7.12 7.35
CA LEU A 46 -11.55 -5.79 7.00
C LEU A 46 -12.72 -5.89 6.02
N CYS A 47 -12.58 -6.60 4.90
CA CYS A 47 -13.68 -6.84 3.96
C CYS A 47 -14.93 -7.42 4.65
N LYS A 48 -14.74 -8.39 5.55
CA LYS A 48 -15.84 -9.00 6.30
C LYS A 48 -16.58 -7.97 7.17
N ASP A 49 -15.86 -7.07 7.82
CA ASP A 49 -16.47 -6.03 8.65
C ASP A 49 -17.13 -4.93 7.82
N LEU A 50 -16.48 -4.47 6.74
CA LEU A 50 -17.08 -3.55 5.76
C LEU A 50 -18.42 -4.09 5.24
N LEU A 51 -18.47 -5.37 4.88
CA LEU A 51 -19.69 -6.03 4.38
C LEU A 51 -20.83 -6.05 5.40
N LYS A 52 -20.56 -6.10 6.71
CA LYS A 52 -21.61 -6.03 7.73
C LYS A 52 -22.26 -4.64 7.73
N THR A 53 -21.44 -3.59 7.70
CA THR A 53 -21.90 -2.20 7.72
C THR A 53 -22.57 -1.82 6.40
N PHE A 54 -22.02 -2.22 5.26
CA PHE A 54 -22.61 -1.91 3.95
C PHE A 54 -24.05 -2.44 3.80
N LYS A 55 -24.40 -3.58 4.41
CA LYS A 55 -25.77 -4.12 4.37
C LYS A 55 -26.82 -3.17 4.95
N GLN A 56 -26.43 -2.27 5.85
CA GLN A 56 -27.34 -1.24 6.39
C GLN A 56 -27.67 -0.16 5.36
N PHE A 57 -26.82 0.03 4.35
CA PHE A 57 -26.98 1.01 3.27
C PHE A 57 -27.42 0.32 1.98
N LYS A 58 -28.70 -0.09 1.90
CA LYS A 58 -29.23 -0.94 0.81
C LYS A 58 -28.89 -0.45 -0.60
N ASN A 59 -29.03 0.85 -0.88
CA ASN A 59 -28.76 1.40 -2.21
C ASN A 59 -27.29 1.26 -2.60
N PHE A 60 -26.38 1.64 -1.69
CA PHE A 60 -24.94 1.46 -1.87
C PHE A 60 -24.60 -0.03 -2.06
N TYR A 61 -25.06 -0.88 -1.13
CA TYR A 61 -24.78 -2.31 -1.17
C TYR A 61 -25.27 -2.97 -2.46
N ASN A 62 -26.43 -2.59 -2.97
CA ASN A 62 -26.97 -3.11 -4.22
C ASN A 62 -26.09 -2.74 -5.43
N SER A 63 -25.54 -1.53 -5.46
CA SER A 63 -24.61 -1.06 -6.50
C SER A 63 -23.21 -1.68 -6.41
N LEU A 64 -22.85 -2.26 -5.27
CA LEU A 64 -21.48 -2.66 -4.94
C LEU A 64 -21.06 -4.01 -5.54
N GLU A 65 -19.85 -4.03 -6.09
CA GLU A 65 -19.03 -5.22 -6.37
C GLU A 65 -17.65 -5.03 -5.72
N ILE A 66 -17.17 -6.03 -4.97
CA ILE A 66 -15.90 -5.95 -4.24
C ILE A 66 -14.87 -6.85 -4.92
N ASN A 67 -13.69 -6.30 -5.20
CA ASN A 67 -12.55 -7.02 -5.74
C ASN A 67 -11.40 -7.00 -4.73
N LEU A 68 -11.01 -8.17 -4.25
CA LEU A 68 -9.88 -8.37 -3.37
C LEU A 68 -8.62 -8.60 -4.21
N LEU A 69 -7.68 -7.64 -4.19
CA LEU A 69 -6.41 -7.75 -4.91
C LEU A 69 -5.42 -8.57 -4.08
N GLU A 70 -5.30 -9.86 -4.39
CA GLU A 70 -4.48 -10.81 -3.65
C GLU A 70 -3.68 -11.73 -4.59
N ILE A 71 -2.36 -11.73 -4.40
CA ILE A 71 -1.43 -12.56 -5.18
C ILE A 71 -1.18 -13.93 -4.55
N SER A 72 -1.33 -14.04 -3.23
CA SER A 72 -1.07 -15.25 -2.45
C SER A 72 -2.26 -16.22 -2.52
N ASP A 73 -2.04 -17.39 -3.13
CA ASP A 73 -3.07 -18.44 -3.20
C ASP A 73 -3.47 -18.94 -1.80
N LYS A 74 -2.53 -18.99 -0.85
CA LYS A 74 -2.81 -19.32 0.57
C LYS A 74 -3.78 -18.33 1.21
N LEU A 75 -3.52 -17.02 1.06
CA LEU A 75 -4.39 -16.00 1.66
C LEU A 75 -5.77 -15.98 1.01
N LYS A 76 -5.86 -16.19 -0.32
CA LYS A 76 -7.16 -16.34 -0.99
C LYS A 76 -7.99 -17.49 -0.41
N THR A 77 -7.38 -18.63 -0.11
CA THR A 77 -8.10 -19.74 0.53
C THR A 77 -8.66 -19.36 1.89
N ILE A 78 -7.87 -18.65 2.71
CA ILE A 78 -8.31 -18.13 4.02
C ILE A 78 -9.44 -17.10 3.87
N GLN A 79 -9.30 -16.15 2.94
CA GLN A 79 -10.31 -15.13 2.67
C GLN A 79 -11.62 -15.77 2.20
N LYS A 80 -11.56 -16.76 1.30
CA LYS A 80 -12.74 -17.48 0.79
C LYS A 80 -13.48 -18.27 1.87
N SER A 81 -12.77 -18.84 2.85
CA SER A 81 -13.44 -19.53 3.98
C SER A 81 -14.09 -18.55 4.95
N LYS A 82 -13.55 -17.33 5.08
CA LYS A 82 -14.08 -16.27 5.96
C LYS A 82 -15.20 -15.44 5.33
N ILE A 83 -15.19 -15.27 4.01
CA ILE A 83 -16.08 -14.35 3.27
C ILE A 83 -16.99 -15.14 2.34
N ASN A 84 -18.20 -15.44 2.81
CA ASN A 84 -19.25 -16.03 1.98
C ASN A 84 -20.20 -14.94 1.45
N ASN A 85 -19.78 -14.25 0.38
CA ASN A 85 -20.59 -13.21 -0.26
C ASN A 85 -20.40 -13.17 -1.78
N LYS A 86 -21.49 -13.29 -2.54
CA LYS A 86 -21.50 -13.31 -4.02
C LYS A 86 -21.02 -12.00 -4.66
N LYS A 87 -20.99 -10.89 -3.92
CA LYS A 87 -20.47 -9.60 -4.39
C LYS A 87 -18.93 -9.52 -4.37
N VAL A 88 -18.26 -10.48 -3.72
CA VAL A 88 -16.80 -10.49 -3.55
C VAL A 88 -16.14 -11.38 -4.59
N LYS A 89 -15.13 -10.84 -5.27
CA LYS A 89 -14.27 -11.53 -6.23
C LYS A 89 -12.80 -11.33 -5.85
N TRP A 90 -11.94 -12.20 -6.36
CA TRP A 90 -10.50 -12.11 -6.16
C TRP A 90 -9.82 -11.85 -7.50
N ILE A 91 -8.96 -10.83 -7.55
CA ILE A 91 -8.18 -10.45 -8.72
C ILE A 91 -6.69 -10.49 -8.38
N LYS A 92 -5.82 -10.75 -9.37
CA LYS A 92 -4.36 -10.73 -9.16
C LYS A 92 -3.73 -9.41 -9.59
N LYS A 93 -4.40 -8.65 -10.48
CA LYS A 93 -3.88 -7.43 -11.08
C LYS A 93 -4.97 -6.36 -11.19
N ILE A 94 -4.62 -5.11 -10.87
CA ILE A 94 -5.47 -3.93 -11.10
C ILE A 94 -5.92 -3.80 -12.56
N LYS A 95 -5.14 -4.33 -13.51
CA LYS A 95 -5.51 -4.32 -14.93
C LYS A 95 -6.83 -5.04 -15.24
N GLU A 96 -7.24 -6.01 -14.41
CA GLU A 96 -8.50 -6.75 -14.55
C GLU A 96 -9.75 -5.87 -14.36
N ILE A 97 -9.60 -4.69 -13.73
CA ILE A 97 -10.68 -3.71 -13.58
C ILE A 97 -10.93 -3.00 -14.91
N ASN A 98 -12.09 -3.19 -15.53
CA ASN A 98 -12.36 -2.70 -16.89
C ASN A 98 -13.56 -1.76 -17.01
N CYS A 99 -14.33 -1.53 -15.95
CA CYS A 99 -15.53 -0.70 -15.98
C CYS A 99 -15.90 -0.08 -14.63
N GLY A 100 -16.61 1.05 -14.70
CA GLY A 100 -17.34 1.67 -13.58
C GLY A 100 -16.48 2.46 -12.59
N PRO A 101 -17.10 3.41 -11.85
CA PRO A 101 -16.43 4.10 -10.75
C PRO A 101 -15.82 3.14 -9.75
N VAL A 102 -14.62 3.47 -9.27
CA VAL A 102 -13.82 2.58 -8.43
C VAL A 102 -13.26 3.27 -7.20
N ILE A 103 -13.53 2.70 -6.04
CA ILE A 103 -12.87 3.03 -4.78
C ILE A 103 -11.72 2.04 -4.59
N PHE A 104 -10.49 2.53 -4.51
CA PHE A 104 -9.36 1.75 -4.04
C PHE A 104 -9.18 1.98 -2.54
N LEU A 105 -9.00 0.90 -1.79
CA LEU A 105 -8.78 0.92 -0.34
C LEU A 105 -7.47 0.19 -0.02
N GLY A 106 -6.52 0.90 0.57
CA GLY A 106 -5.27 0.33 1.08
C GLY A 106 -5.19 0.47 2.59
N ASN A 107 -5.07 -0.62 3.33
CA ASN A 107 -4.80 -0.58 4.76
C ASN A 107 -3.52 -1.36 5.03
N GLU A 108 -2.44 -0.66 5.41
CA GLU A 108 -1.10 -1.25 5.61
C GLU A 108 -0.66 -2.06 4.38
N PHE A 109 -0.89 -1.49 3.19
CA PHE A 109 -0.59 -2.14 1.92
C PHE A 109 0.75 -1.68 1.36
N PHE A 110 0.98 -0.37 1.37
CA PHE A 110 2.12 0.22 0.66
C PHE A 110 3.41 0.13 1.48
N ASP A 111 3.33 0.12 2.81
CA ASP A 111 4.48 -0.01 3.72
C ASP A 111 5.19 -1.38 3.59
N ALA A 112 4.43 -2.40 3.21
CA ALA A 112 4.89 -3.76 2.92
C ALA A 112 5.48 -3.93 1.51
N LEU A 113 5.36 -2.93 0.63
CA LEU A 113 5.90 -3.03 -0.73
C LEU A 113 7.42 -2.85 -0.78
N PRO A 114 8.12 -3.57 -1.67
CA PRO A 114 9.57 -3.47 -1.77
C PRO A 114 10.07 -2.06 -2.12
N ILE A 115 11.07 -1.61 -1.37
CA ILE A 115 11.80 -0.36 -1.63
C ILE A 115 13.23 -0.65 -2.09
N LYS A 116 13.81 0.29 -2.84
CA LYS A 116 15.27 0.37 -3.03
C LYS A 116 15.85 1.31 -1.98
N GLN A 117 17.00 0.96 -1.43
CA GLN A 117 17.77 1.87 -0.57
C GLN A 117 19.03 2.34 -1.30
N ILE A 118 19.25 3.65 -1.31
CA ILE A 118 20.39 4.30 -1.95
C ILE A 118 21.16 5.08 -0.89
N TYR A 119 22.46 4.87 -0.83
CA TYR A 119 23.39 5.59 0.03
C TYR A 119 24.12 6.67 -0.78
N LYS A 120 24.03 7.91 -0.33
CA LYS A 120 24.75 9.07 -0.88
C LYS A 120 26.03 9.28 -0.08
N LYS A 121 27.18 9.32 -0.76
CA LYS A 121 28.47 9.71 -0.19
C LYS A 121 29.09 10.80 -1.06
N LYS A 122 29.15 12.03 -0.54
CA LYS A 122 29.54 13.22 -1.32
C LYS A 122 28.66 13.36 -2.57
N LYS A 123 29.25 13.29 -3.77
CA LYS A 123 28.56 13.35 -5.07
C LYS A 123 28.22 11.99 -5.67
N LEU A 124 28.57 10.89 -4.99
CA LEU A 124 28.36 9.52 -5.47
C LEU A 124 27.15 8.87 -4.80
N PHE A 125 26.45 8.02 -5.55
CA PHE A 125 25.29 7.27 -5.09
C PHE A 125 25.56 5.78 -5.23
N PHE A 126 25.18 5.02 -4.21
CA PHE A 126 25.33 3.58 -4.17
C PHE A 126 24.01 2.90 -3.82
N GLU A 127 23.56 1.96 -4.63
CA GLU A 127 22.42 1.12 -4.30
C GLU A 127 22.85 0.04 -3.29
N LYS A 128 22.02 -0.16 -2.27
CA LYS A 128 22.23 -1.14 -1.20
C LYS A 128 21.63 -2.48 -1.62
N TYR A 129 22.47 -3.50 -1.65
CA TYR A 129 22.16 -4.89 -1.97
C TYR A 129 22.34 -5.78 -0.75
N VAL A 130 21.73 -6.96 -0.83
CA VAL A 130 21.96 -8.06 0.10
C VAL A 130 22.85 -9.09 -0.59
N ALA A 131 23.90 -9.54 0.08
CA ALA A 131 24.83 -10.54 -0.42
C ALA A 131 25.07 -11.64 0.62
N LEU A 132 25.27 -12.87 0.14
CA LEU A 132 25.78 -13.97 0.94
C LEU A 132 27.30 -13.83 1.08
N SER A 133 27.83 -14.07 2.28
CA SER A 133 29.26 -14.23 2.49
C SER A 133 29.79 -15.50 1.81
N ASN A 134 31.10 -15.55 1.55
CA ASN A 134 31.73 -16.67 0.84
C ASN A 134 31.55 -18.03 1.55
N ASP A 135 31.29 -18.04 2.86
CA ASP A 135 31.00 -19.24 3.64
C ASP A 135 29.51 -19.64 3.61
N ASN A 136 28.65 -18.91 2.88
CA ASN A 136 27.19 -19.03 2.82
C ASN A 136 26.47 -18.99 4.17
N LYS A 137 27.15 -18.60 5.25
CA LYS A 137 26.60 -18.62 6.62
C LYS A 137 26.10 -17.26 7.09
N LYS A 138 26.50 -16.17 6.43
CA LYS A 138 26.13 -14.80 6.85
C LYS A 138 25.58 -14.00 5.69
N VAL A 139 24.52 -13.26 5.97
CA VAL A 139 23.94 -12.28 5.06
C VAL A 139 24.47 -10.90 5.44
N LYS A 140 24.95 -10.13 4.46
CA LYS A 140 25.48 -8.77 4.67
C LYS A 140 24.92 -7.78 3.65
N PHE A 141 24.90 -6.52 4.04
CA PHE A 141 24.66 -5.44 3.10
C PHE A 141 25.92 -5.10 2.32
N LEU A 142 25.74 -4.82 1.03
CA LEU A 142 26.80 -4.38 0.13
C LEU A 142 26.30 -3.18 -0.68
N HIS A 143 27.21 -2.25 -0.99
CA HIS A 143 26.89 -1.05 -1.75
C HIS A 143 27.54 -1.16 -3.14
N LYS A 144 26.73 -1.07 -4.20
CA LYS A 144 27.23 -0.97 -5.59
C LYS A 144 26.89 0.39 -6.13
N THR A 145 27.70 0.94 -7.04
CA THR A 145 27.41 2.21 -7.70
C THR A 145 26.00 2.18 -8.29
N ALA A 146 25.18 3.17 -7.95
CA ALA A 146 23.82 3.27 -8.43
C ALA A 146 23.79 3.59 -9.93
N ASN A 147 22.84 3.00 -10.65
CA ASN A 147 22.67 3.27 -12.08
C ASN A 147 22.26 4.74 -12.32
N ASN A 148 22.84 5.39 -13.34
CA ASN A 148 22.55 6.80 -13.68
C ASN A 148 21.07 7.09 -13.93
N SER A 149 20.32 6.16 -14.52
CA SER A 149 18.87 6.32 -14.74
C SER A 149 18.07 6.33 -13.42
N LEU A 150 18.50 5.53 -12.44
CA LEU A 150 17.91 5.51 -11.10
C LEU A 150 18.19 6.83 -10.38
N ILE A 151 19.43 7.32 -10.46
CA ILE A 151 19.82 8.60 -9.86
C ILE A 151 19.00 9.75 -10.44
N LYS A 152 18.86 9.80 -11.77
CA LYS A 152 18.03 10.83 -12.44
C LYS A 152 16.58 10.80 -11.98
N ARG A 153 16.00 9.61 -11.78
CA ARG A 153 14.63 9.47 -11.26
C ARG A 153 14.50 9.98 -9.81
N ILE A 154 15.46 9.62 -8.94
CA ILE A 154 15.51 10.08 -7.55
C ILE A 154 15.63 11.60 -7.48
N GLN A 155 16.46 12.19 -8.34
CA GLN A 155 16.63 13.65 -8.48
C GLN A 155 15.33 14.32 -8.93
N ASN A 156 14.69 13.82 -9.98
CA ASN A 156 13.44 14.36 -10.51
C ASN A 156 12.28 14.33 -9.49
N LEU A 157 12.34 13.41 -8.52
CA LEU A 157 11.38 13.31 -7.42
C LEU A 157 11.83 14.07 -6.16
N ASN A 158 12.91 14.85 -6.26
CA ASN A 158 13.49 15.62 -5.16
C ASN A 158 13.71 14.79 -3.88
N LEU A 159 14.10 13.52 -4.03
CA LEU A 159 14.27 12.60 -2.89
C LEU A 159 15.63 12.72 -2.21
N ILE A 160 16.54 13.52 -2.76
CA ILE A 160 17.83 13.82 -2.14
C ILE A 160 17.61 14.90 -1.08
N SER A 161 17.96 14.62 0.17
CA SER A 161 18.00 15.64 1.23
C SER A 161 19.33 15.59 1.99
N VAL A 162 19.35 16.14 3.22
CA VAL A 162 20.53 16.21 4.09
C VAL A 162 21.04 14.82 4.48
N GLY A 163 20.13 13.85 4.66
CA GLY A 163 20.48 12.49 5.02
C GLY A 163 21.23 11.73 3.92
N ASN A 164 22.04 10.74 4.34
CA ASN A 164 22.79 9.89 3.41
C ASN A 164 21.97 8.71 2.86
N THR A 165 20.84 8.37 3.48
CA THR A 165 20.00 7.24 3.03
C THR A 165 18.77 7.75 2.30
N ILE A 166 18.51 7.20 1.14
CA ILE A 166 17.36 7.52 0.30
C ILE A 166 16.59 6.24 0.08
N GLU A 167 15.32 6.25 0.45
CA GLU A 167 14.39 5.14 0.20
C GLU A 167 13.56 5.48 -1.03
N TYR A 168 13.58 4.59 -2.01
CA TYR A 168 12.93 4.76 -3.30
C TYR A 168 11.89 3.65 -3.53
N PRO A 169 10.60 3.92 -3.27
CA PRO A 169 9.53 2.92 -3.27
C PRO A 169 9.00 2.66 -4.69
N LEU A 170 9.87 2.19 -5.59
CA LEU A 170 9.56 2.03 -7.02
C LEU A 170 8.27 1.26 -7.30
N VAL A 171 7.99 0.20 -6.53
CA VAL A 171 6.80 -0.64 -6.72
C VAL A 171 5.55 0.14 -6.34
N ALA A 172 5.55 0.82 -5.18
CA ALA A 172 4.45 1.66 -4.75
C ALA A 172 4.13 2.76 -5.76
N LEU A 173 5.16 3.46 -6.28
CA LEU A 173 4.96 4.52 -7.28
C LEU A 173 4.25 4.00 -8.54
N LYS A 174 4.63 2.82 -9.04
CA LYS A 174 3.95 2.18 -10.18
C LYS A 174 2.50 1.80 -9.86
N PHE A 175 2.23 1.39 -8.62
CA PHE A 175 0.86 1.12 -8.17
C PHE A 175 0.03 2.40 -8.18
N LEU A 176 0.53 3.50 -7.61
CA LEU A 176 -0.16 4.80 -7.62
C LEU A 176 -0.42 5.29 -9.04
N GLU A 177 0.56 5.20 -9.95
CA GLU A 177 0.35 5.54 -11.37
C GLU A 177 -0.73 4.68 -12.02
N THR A 178 -0.79 3.39 -11.69
CA THR A 178 -1.81 2.48 -12.24
C THR A 178 -3.19 2.77 -11.68
N ILE A 179 -3.29 3.04 -10.37
CA ILE A 179 -4.52 3.43 -9.69
C ILE A 179 -5.04 4.76 -10.25
N ALA A 180 -4.17 5.77 -10.37
CA ALA A 180 -4.54 7.06 -10.92
C ALA A 180 -5.06 6.96 -12.36
N LYS A 181 -4.45 6.12 -13.20
CA LYS A 181 -4.98 5.83 -14.55
C LYS A 181 -6.36 5.19 -14.54
N LYS A 182 -6.68 4.36 -13.55
CA LYS A 182 -8.02 3.78 -13.42
C LYS A 182 -9.03 4.82 -12.95
N ILE A 183 -8.69 5.61 -11.94
CA ILE A 183 -9.55 6.68 -11.42
C ILE A 183 -9.84 7.71 -12.52
N ASN A 184 -8.82 8.22 -13.22
CA ASN A 184 -9.02 9.17 -14.32
C ASN A 184 -9.86 8.62 -15.48
N LYS A 185 -9.87 7.29 -15.67
CA LYS A 185 -10.60 6.66 -16.76
C LYS A 185 -12.06 6.34 -16.41
N PHE A 186 -12.32 6.01 -15.15
CA PHE A 186 -13.60 5.44 -14.74
C PHE A 186 -14.29 6.20 -13.61
N ASP A 187 -13.71 7.30 -13.14
CA ASP A 187 -14.05 8.01 -11.91
C ASP A 187 -13.81 7.16 -10.65
N GLY A 188 -13.78 7.83 -9.50
CA GLY A 188 -13.62 7.20 -8.19
C GLY A 188 -12.50 7.80 -7.36
N GLY A 189 -11.93 7.01 -6.46
CA GLY A 189 -11.02 7.52 -5.43
C GLY A 189 -10.08 6.47 -4.85
N LEU A 190 -9.11 6.94 -4.08
CA LEU A 190 -8.17 6.12 -3.30
C LEU A 190 -8.21 6.59 -1.85
N LEU A 191 -8.46 5.66 -0.93
CA LEU A 191 -8.27 5.84 0.50
C LEU A 191 -7.15 4.89 0.95
N THR A 192 -6.10 5.41 1.57
CA THR A 192 -5.00 4.57 2.06
C THR A 192 -4.51 5.00 3.44
N PHE A 193 -4.17 4.01 4.27
CA PHE A 193 -3.64 4.17 5.62
C PHE A 193 -2.38 3.34 5.75
N ASP A 194 -1.27 3.96 6.18
CA ASP A 194 0.01 3.30 6.34
C ASP A 194 0.88 4.09 7.33
N TYR A 195 1.88 3.44 7.91
CA TYR A 195 2.88 4.12 8.72
C TYR A 195 3.81 4.94 7.83
N GLY A 196 4.03 6.20 8.20
CA GLY A 196 4.78 7.10 7.33
C GLY A 196 5.14 8.44 7.94
N TYR A 197 5.64 9.32 7.09
CA TYR A 197 6.01 10.69 7.42
C TYR A 197 5.65 11.63 6.28
N THR A 198 5.42 12.91 6.62
CA THR A 198 5.18 14.00 5.68
C THR A 198 6.44 14.84 5.45
N GLU A 199 7.30 14.94 6.47
CA GLU A 199 8.55 15.69 6.42
C GLU A 199 9.75 14.80 6.07
N LYS A 200 10.57 15.25 5.12
CA LYS A 200 11.73 14.49 4.62
C LYS A 200 12.79 14.36 5.70
N LYS A 201 12.92 13.17 6.30
CA LYS A 201 14.01 12.85 7.24
C LYS A 201 15.16 12.04 6.62
N ASN A 202 15.02 11.51 5.40
CA ASN A 202 16.02 10.67 4.69
C ASN A 202 16.79 9.73 5.65
N GLN A 203 16.01 9.01 6.44
CA GLN A 203 16.47 8.07 7.44
C GLN A 203 16.19 6.64 6.95
N ASN A 204 16.93 5.67 7.48
CA ASN A 204 16.65 4.25 7.24
C ASN A 204 15.37 3.88 8.00
N THR A 205 14.28 3.62 7.29
CA THR A 205 13.00 3.19 7.90
C THR A 205 12.71 1.72 7.65
N LEU A 206 13.49 1.07 6.77
CA LEU A 206 13.44 -0.37 6.57
C LEU A 206 13.72 -1.09 7.89
N GLN A 207 12.70 -1.78 8.38
CA GLN A 207 12.73 -2.45 9.67
C GLN A 207 12.09 -3.83 9.56
N SER A 208 12.54 -4.73 10.43
CA SER A 208 11.94 -6.03 10.64
C SER A 208 11.21 -5.99 11.97
N VAL A 209 9.93 -6.36 11.96
CA VAL A 209 9.04 -6.30 13.11
C VAL A 209 8.51 -7.71 13.39
N LYS A 210 8.52 -8.09 14.67
CA LYS A 210 7.91 -9.33 15.15
C LYS A 210 7.22 -9.06 16.47
N LYS A 211 5.90 -9.31 16.56
CA LYS A 211 5.11 -9.11 17.79
C LYS A 211 5.35 -7.74 18.44
N HIS A 212 5.28 -6.67 17.64
CA HIS A 212 5.54 -5.27 18.06
C HIS A 212 6.94 -4.97 18.60
N LYS A 213 7.94 -5.81 18.32
CA LYS A 213 9.35 -5.55 18.65
C LYS A 213 10.20 -5.49 17.39
N TYR A 214 11.12 -4.53 17.37
CA TYR A 214 12.13 -4.43 16.32
C TYR A 214 13.10 -5.61 16.39
N THR A 215 13.35 -6.22 15.24
CA THR A 215 14.32 -7.30 15.08
C THR A 215 15.32 -6.95 13.99
N ASN A 216 16.46 -7.67 13.98
CA ASN A 216 17.43 -7.51 12.91
C ASN A 216 16.87 -8.13 11.61
N LEU A 217 16.96 -7.39 10.50
CA LEU A 217 16.49 -7.81 9.17
C LEU A 217 16.98 -9.21 8.76
N PHE A 218 18.16 -9.63 9.24
CA PHE A 218 18.76 -10.92 8.87
C PHE A 218 18.69 -12.00 9.95
N SER A 219 18.19 -11.70 11.16
CA SER A 219 18.21 -12.70 12.26
C SER A 219 17.22 -13.83 12.06
N MET A 220 16.08 -13.59 11.42
CA MET A 220 15.06 -14.61 11.15
C MET A 220 14.27 -14.29 9.86
N PRO A 221 14.88 -14.38 8.67
CA PRO A 221 14.13 -14.27 7.43
C PRO A 221 12.95 -15.25 7.47
N HIS A 222 11.76 -14.80 7.02
CA HIS A 222 10.46 -15.50 7.04
C HIS A 222 9.65 -15.48 8.36
N HIS A 223 10.24 -15.15 9.51
CA HIS A 223 9.51 -15.17 10.81
C HIS A 223 9.27 -13.78 11.41
N SER A 224 9.54 -12.74 10.64
CA SER A 224 9.35 -11.34 10.96
C SER A 224 8.89 -10.61 9.70
N ASP A 225 8.03 -9.63 9.87
CA ASP A 225 7.52 -8.83 8.77
C ASP A 225 8.47 -7.68 8.49
N ILE A 226 8.69 -7.38 7.21
CA ILE A 226 9.56 -6.29 6.76
C ILE A 226 8.65 -5.15 6.31
N THR A 227 8.81 -3.99 6.93
CA THR A 227 8.05 -2.77 6.62
C THR A 227 9.01 -1.59 6.42
N SER A 228 8.54 -0.58 5.71
CA SER A 228 9.20 0.71 5.55
C SER A 228 8.18 1.84 5.66
N HIS A 229 8.58 2.95 6.27
CA HIS A 229 7.67 4.09 6.41
C HIS A 229 7.45 4.78 5.06
N LEU A 230 6.19 5.09 4.77
CA LEU A 230 5.83 5.82 3.58
C LEU A 230 6.22 7.29 3.66
N ASN A 231 6.71 7.81 2.54
CA ASN A 231 6.80 9.23 2.30
C ASN A 231 5.47 9.73 1.71
N PHE A 232 4.55 10.16 2.57
CA PHE A 232 3.22 10.61 2.13
C PHE A 232 3.29 11.86 1.25
N LYS A 233 4.30 12.73 1.45
CA LYS A 233 4.54 13.88 0.56
C LYS A 233 4.88 13.43 -0.87
N LEU A 234 5.70 12.39 -1.03
CA LEU A 234 5.99 11.81 -2.34
C LEU A 234 4.73 11.22 -2.98
N PHE A 235 3.91 10.48 -2.22
CA PHE A 235 2.66 9.92 -2.72
C PHE A 235 1.72 11.03 -3.21
N HIS A 236 1.60 12.11 -2.43
CA HIS A 236 0.83 13.30 -2.77
C HIS A 236 1.29 13.93 -4.09
N GLU A 237 2.59 14.15 -4.23
CA GLU A 237 3.20 14.72 -5.45
C GLU A 237 2.96 13.82 -6.68
N ILE A 238 3.07 12.49 -6.51
CA ILE A 238 2.87 11.52 -7.59
C ILE A 238 1.41 11.46 -8.04
N LEU A 239 0.46 11.42 -7.10
CA LEU A 239 -0.97 11.40 -7.42
C LEU A 239 -1.40 12.71 -8.10
N LYS A 240 -0.92 13.88 -7.62
CA LYS A 240 -1.15 15.17 -8.28
C LYS A 240 -0.57 15.22 -9.69
N LYS A 241 0.67 14.72 -9.87
CA LYS A 241 1.31 14.64 -11.19
C LYS A 241 0.54 13.74 -12.17
N ASN A 242 -0.26 12.80 -11.66
CA ASN A 242 -1.15 11.96 -12.44
C ASN A 242 -2.60 12.52 -12.50
N ASN A 243 -2.76 13.84 -12.37
CA ASN A 243 -4.03 14.56 -12.55
C ASN A 243 -5.17 14.17 -11.59
N LEU A 244 -4.84 13.68 -10.39
CA LEU A 244 -5.83 13.49 -9.35
C LEU A 244 -5.96 14.74 -8.46
N ASN A 245 -7.17 15.01 -7.98
CA ASN A 245 -7.35 15.86 -6.82
C ASN A 245 -6.92 15.07 -5.56
N VAL A 246 -6.00 15.63 -4.79
CA VAL A 246 -5.42 14.98 -3.62
C VAL A 246 -5.63 15.87 -2.42
N GLU A 247 -6.47 15.38 -1.49
CA GLU A 247 -6.80 16.05 -0.24
C GLU A 247 -5.60 16.11 0.72
N LYS A 248 -5.74 16.91 1.80
CA LYS A 248 -4.69 17.06 2.81
C LYS A 248 -4.43 15.73 3.53
N ILE A 249 -3.15 15.40 3.70
CA ILE A 249 -2.71 14.26 4.53
C ILE A 249 -3.07 14.54 5.99
N THR A 250 -3.74 13.59 6.64
CA THR A 250 -4.14 13.65 8.06
C THR A 250 -3.57 12.45 8.83
N THR A 251 -3.50 12.57 10.15
CA THR A 251 -3.28 11.43 11.04
C THR A 251 -4.54 10.58 11.15
N GLN A 252 -4.37 9.28 11.40
CA GLN A 252 -5.45 8.34 11.72
C GLN A 252 -6.12 8.69 13.04
#